data_AF-A0A9D7V1U2-F1
#
_entry.id   AF-A0A9D7V1U2-F1
#
_cell.length_a   1.000
_cell.length_b   1.000
_cell.length_c   1.000
_cell.angle_alpha   90.00
_cell.angle_beta   90.00
_cell.angle_gamma   90.00
#
_symmetry.space_group_name_H-M   'P 1'
#
loop_
_entity.id
_entity.type
_entity.pdbx_description
1 polymer ?
#
loop_
_entity_poly.entity_id
_entity_poly.type
_entity_poly.pdbx_seq_one_letter_code
_entity_poly.pdbx_strand_id
1 'polypeptide(L)'
;MERGQVKMGSLGDYLDKFNSFWDKSDASSENVELSPDVCPICGGLGYFTPSNAPIGHPAFGRAIVCECQQNNIAKQETDRRRNISNLTYYQNMSFDNFITSDVALSQIQKATLSNCIDKAYHFANNPEGWILFYGGYGCGKTHLAASIGNYCLTRGQSVIFMTIPDLLDHLRAAFGPNSELAYDEKFEMIREAPLLILDDLGAESPTAWANEKLYQLFNHRYVRRLPTVITTNCDFDRLDPRITSRLRDYQLCRLVNMQELPDYRSHLDDQTLGEISNVKIYEGMTFENFSTHRDEPHTKSKESLSKAAAAAKQFAEAPSQQWLILVGKNGTGKTHLAAAIANARIKVGEPVYFVTLPDLLDYLRRSFEPNSRMSLEKRFQEVCATDVLILDHFDLSAASSWAREKVFQLIEYRYVRRLPTVITKPGDSFVDLDPVFESRFSDSRLCRVIHISTPERKGKSILTFDENNRK
;
A
#
# COMPACT_ATOMS: atom_id res chain seq x y z
N MET A 1 0.83 -25.17 -62.21
CA MET A 1 1.09 -25.00 -60.76
C MET A 1 0.35 -23.74 -60.33
N GLU A 2 -0.90 -23.88 -59.92
CA GLU A 2 -1.67 -22.78 -59.34
C GLU A 2 -2.08 -23.22 -57.92
N ARG A 3 -1.58 -22.49 -56.92
CA ARG A 3 -2.00 -22.65 -55.53
C ARG A 3 -3.20 -21.74 -55.30
N GLY A 4 -4.38 -22.33 -55.12
CA GLY A 4 -5.59 -21.61 -54.70
C GLY A 4 -5.45 -21.08 -53.28
N GLN A 5 -5.68 -19.78 -53.11
CA GLN A 5 -5.83 -19.13 -51.80
C GLN A 5 -7.15 -19.56 -51.15
N VAL A 6 -7.08 -20.12 -49.94
CA VAL A 6 -8.24 -20.26 -49.06
C VAL A 6 -8.27 -19.04 -48.14
N LYS A 7 -9.30 -18.20 -48.27
CA LYS A 7 -9.58 -17.09 -47.36
C LYS A 7 -9.99 -17.64 -45.99
N MET A 8 -9.19 -17.39 -44.95
CA MET A 8 -9.59 -17.60 -43.55
C MET A 8 -10.59 -16.50 -43.15
N GLY A 9 -11.79 -16.91 -42.73
CA GLY A 9 -12.74 -16.03 -42.04
C GLY A 9 -12.19 -15.58 -40.68
N SER A 10 -12.74 -14.49 -40.15
CA SER A 10 -12.25 -13.89 -38.91
C SER A 10 -12.53 -14.80 -37.71
N LEU A 11 -11.70 -14.70 -36.66
CA LEU A 11 -11.85 -15.48 -35.42
C LEU A 11 -13.22 -15.25 -34.74
N GLY A 12 -13.89 -14.12 -35.02
CA GLY A 12 -15.25 -13.81 -34.56
C GLY A 12 -16.33 -14.68 -35.21
N ASP A 13 -16.21 -14.99 -36.50
CA ASP A 13 -17.20 -15.78 -37.24
C ASP A 13 -17.26 -17.25 -36.77
N TYR A 14 -16.17 -17.74 -36.15
CA TYR A 14 -16.09 -19.07 -35.56
C TYR A 14 -16.68 -19.12 -34.14
N LEU A 15 -16.58 -18.04 -33.37
CA LEU A 15 -17.09 -17.97 -32.00
C LEU A 15 -18.62 -17.80 -31.97
N ASP A 16 -19.20 -17.07 -32.94
CA ASP A 16 -20.66 -16.93 -33.05
C ASP A 16 -21.35 -18.25 -33.46
N LYS A 17 -20.69 -19.05 -34.32
CA LYS A 17 -21.14 -20.42 -34.59
C LYS A 17 -20.96 -21.35 -33.39
N PHE A 18 -19.90 -21.15 -32.60
CA PHE A 18 -19.63 -21.93 -31.39
C PHE A 18 -20.73 -21.74 -30.33
N ASN A 19 -21.18 -20.51 -30.08
CA ASN A 19 -22.25 -20.22 -29.11
C ASN A 19 -23.63 -20.74 -29.56
N SER A 20 -23.92 -20.72 -30.87
CA SER A 20 -25.22 -21.20 -31.40
C SER A 20 -25.45 -22.71 -31.28
N PHE A 21 -24.40 -23.50 -31.03
CA PHE A 21 -24.47 -24.97 -30.93
C PHE A 21 -24.77 -25.46 -29.50
N TRP A 22 -24.51 -24.64 -28.48
CA TRP A 22 -24.67 -25.02 -27.06
C TRP A 22 -26.09 -24.82 -26.50
N ASP A 23 -27.02 -24.30 -27.30
CA ASP A 23 -28.37 -23.93 -26.84
C ASP A 23 -29.44 -25.00 -27.10
N LYS A 24 -29.07 -26.24 -27.41
CA LYS A 24 -30.03 -27.35 -27.58
C LYS A 24 -29.62 -28.65 -26.87
N SER A 25 -30.40 -28.92 -25.83
CA SER A 25 -30.90 -30.22 -25.33
C SER A 25 -29.93 -31.25 -24.70
N ASP A 26 -30.17 -31.41 -23.39
CA ASP A 26 -30.60 -32.64 -22.71
C ASP A 26 -29.58 -33.74 -22.30
N ALA A 27 -29.33 -33.72 -20.98
CA ALA A 27 -29.66 -34.77 -20.01
C ALA A 27 -28.68 -35.93 -19.71
N SER A 28 -28.43 -36.03 -18.40
CA SER A 28 -28.07 -37.19 -17.56
C SER A 28 -26.59 -37.61 -17.48
N SER A 29 -25.92 -37.23 -16.38
CA SER A 29 -25.50 -38.17 -15.32
C SER A 29 -24.59 -37.49 -14.28
N GLU A 30 -24.96 -37.65 -13.00
CA GLU A 30 -24.19 -37.41 -11.76
C GLU A 30 -23.92 -35.93 -11.35
N ASN A 31 -24.82 -35.41 -10.52
CA ASN A 31 -24.59 -34.20 -9.72
C ASN A 31 -23.51 -34.48 -8.66
N VAL A 32 -22.26 -34.21 -9.01
CA VAL A 32 -21.20 -33.98 -8.03
C VAL A 32 -21.36 -32.53 -7.57
N GLU A 33 -21.78 -32.32 -6.32
CA GLU A 33 -21.75 -31.00 -5.68
C GLU A 33 -20.30 -30.52 -5.60
N LEU A 34 -19.87 -29.73 -6.59
CA LEU A 34 -18.60 -29.03 -6.59
C LEU A 34 -18.65 -27.96 -5.48
N SER A 35 -17.64 -27.96 -4.60
CA SER A 35 -17.49 -26.91 -3.60
C SER A 35 -17.34 -25.53 -4.27
N PRO A 36 -17.89 -24.44 -3.68
CA PRO A 36 -17.97 -23.12 -4.32
C PRO A 36 -16.62 -22.48 -4.66
N ASP A 37 -15.50 -23.03 -4.18
CA ASP A 37 -14.15 -22.54 -4.39
C ASP A 37 -13.40 -23.20 -5.56
N VAL A 38 -14.00 -24.17 -6.24
CA VAL A 38 -13.34 -24.92 -7.32
C VAL A 38 -13.92 -24.47 -8.66
N CYS A 39 -13.04 -24.03 -9.57
CA CYS A 39 -13.47 -23.59 -10.89
C CYS A 39 -14.25 -24.71 -11.60
N PRO A 40 -15.52 -24.46 -12.00
CA PRO A 40 -16.39 -25.50 -12.56
C PRO A 40 -15.93 -25.99 -13.94
N ILE A 41 -15.03 -25.24 -14.60
CA ILE A 41 -14.52 -25.56 -15.94
C ILE A 41 -13.30 -26.49 -15.86
N CYS A 42 -12.37 -26.23 -14.93
CA CYS A 42 -11.08 -26.96 -14.87
C CYS A 42 -10.87 -27.76 -13.59
N GLY A 43 -11.82 -27.75 -12.65
CA GLY A 43 -11.67 -28.45 -11.37
C GLY A 43 -10.50 -27.95 -10.51
N GLY A 44 -10.01 -26.72 -10.76
CA GLY A 44 -8.83 -26.15 -10.09
C GLY A 44 -7.48 -26.50 -10.74
N LEU A 45 -7.46 -27.23 -11.86
CA LEU A 45 -6.22 -27.59 -12.56
C LEU A 45 -5.64 -26.45 -13.41
N GLY A 46 -6.46 -25.45 -13.77
CA GLY A 46 -6.06 -24.31 -14.61
C GLY A 46 -6.02 -24.59 -16.11
N TYR A 47 -6.27 -25.83 -16.52
CA TYR A 47 -6.43 -26.28 -17.90
C TYR A 47 -7.56 -27.32 -17.98
N PHE A 48 -8.18 -27.42 -19.15
CA PHE A 48 -9.21 -28.43 -19.42
C PHE A 48 -9.05 -28.98 -20.83
N THR A 49 -9.50 -30.21 -21.04
CA THR A 49 -9.61 -30.84 -22.36
C THR A 49 -11.08 -30.92 -22.73
N PRO A 50 -11.52 -30.34 -23.87
CA PRO A 50 -12.92 -30.43 -24.28
C PRO A 50 -13.34 -31.88 -24.50
N SER A 51 -14.20 -32.40 -23.64
CA SER A 51 -14.67 -33.81 -23.65
C SER A 51 -15.49 -34.15 -24.91
N ASN A 52 -16.13 -33.14 -25.52
CA ASN A 52 -17.04 -33.29 -26.66
C ASN A 52 -16.42 -32.88 -28.01
N ALA A 53 -15.09 -32.68 -28.08
CA ALA A 53 -14.47 -32.45 -29.39
C ALA A 53 -14.57 -33.75 -30.23
N PRO A 54 -15.09 -33.71 -31.47
CA PRO A 54 -15.13 -34.90 -32.31
C PRO A 54 -13.73 -35.29 -32.81
N ILE A 55 -13.52 -36.58 -33.05
CA ILE A 55 -12.27 -37.13 -33.61
C ILE A 55 -12.00 -36.45 -34.96
N GLY A 56 -10.87 -35.76 -35.08
CA GLY A 56 -10.49 -34.96 -36.25
C GLY A 56 -10.62 -33.45 -36.06
N HIS A 57 -11.24 -32.98 -34.97
CA HIS A 57 -11.28 -31.55 -34.63
C HIS A 57 -9.91 -31.10 -34.09
N PRO A 58 -9.40 -29.90 -34.45
CA PRO A 58 -8.08 -29.41 -34.00
C PRO A 58 -7.90 -29.34 -32.47
N ALA A 59 -9.01 -29.24 -31.71
CA ALA A 59 -9.02 -29.20 -30.25
C ALA A 59 -9.15 -30.59 -29.59
N PHE A 60 -9.33 -31.66 -30.36
CA PHE A 60 -9.46 -33.01 -29.82
C PHE A 60 -8.16 -33.45 -29.12
N GLY A 61 -8.26 -33.82 -27.84
CA GLY A 61 -7.12 -34.24 -27.02
C GLY A 61 -6.14 -33.12 -26.65
N ARG A 62 -6.44 -31.85 -26.95
CA ARG A 62 -5.57 -30.72 -26.59
C ARG A 62 -5.98 -30.10 -25.26
N ALA A 63 -5.00 -29.87 -24.40
CA ALA A 63 -5.18 -29.09 -23.18
C ALA A 63 -5.33 -27.60 -23.54
N ILE A 64 -6.45 -27.00 -23.14
CA ILE A 64 -6.75 -25.59 -23.31
C ILE A 64 -6.61 -24.91 -21.93
N VAL A 65 -5.97 -23.75 -21.89
CA VAL A 65 -5.83 -22.97 -20.66
C VAL A 65 -7.20 -22.46 -20.24
N CYS A 66 -7.58 -22.70 -18.99
CA CYS A 66 -8.85 -22.25 -18.44
C CYS A 66 -8.86 -20.73 -18.23
N GLU A 67 -10.01 -20.07 -18.44
CA GLU A 67 -10.19 -18.64 -18.19
C GLU A 67 -9.85 -18.25 -16.75
N CYS A 68 -10.12 -19.10 -15.76
CA CYS A 68 -9.74 -18.83 -14.36
C CYS A 68 -8.22 -18.70 -14.18
N GLN A 69 -7.43 -19.47 -14.95
CA GLN A 69 -5.98 -19.43 -14.91
C GLN A 69 -5.47 -18.20 -15.64
N GLN A 70 -6.09 -17.81 -16.75
CA GLN A 70 -5.79 -16.57 -17.44
C GLN A 70 -6.04 -15.35 -16.55
N ASN A 71 -7.17 -15.33 -15.83
CA ASN A 71 -7.51 -14.27 -14.87
C ASN A 71 -6.56 -14.24 -13.67
N ASN A 72 -6.17 -15.41 -13.13
CA ASN A 72 -5.18 -15.50 -12.06
C ASN A 72 -3.80 -15.02 -12.50
N ILE A 73 -3.36 -15.37 -13.71
CA ILE A 73 -2.09 -14.89 -14.28
C ILE A 73 -2.15 -13.38 -14.51
N ALA A 74 -3.24 -12.85 -15.05
CA ALA A 74 -3.41 -11.41 -15.25
C ALA A 74 -3.40 -10.65 -13.91
N LYS A 75 -4.06 -11.18 -12.88
CA LYS A 75 -4.06 -10.63 -11.52
C LYS A 75 -2.69 -10.68 -10.87
N GLN A 76 -2.01 -11.82 -10.92
CA GLN A 76 -0.65 -12.00 -10.40
C GLN A 76 0.36 -11.10 -11.11
N GLU A 77 0.26 -10.94 -12.43
CA GLU A 77 1.14 -10.06 -13.18
C GLU A 77 0.86 -8.58 -12.90
N THR A 78 -0.40 -8.21 -12.67
CA THR A 78 -0.79 -6.87 -12.21
C THR A 78 -0.23 -6.59 -10.81
N ASP A 79 -0.37 -7.53 -9.88
CA ASP A 79 0.14 -7.42 -8.50
C ASP A 79 1.69 -7.40 -8.48
N ARG A 80 2.33 -8.19 -9.34
CA ARG A 80 3.79 -8.19 -9.52
C ARG A 80 4.28 -6.85 -10.06
N ARG A 81 3.63 -6.30 -11.10
CA ARG A 81 3.95 -4.97 -11.65
C ARG A 81 3.76 -3.88 -10.60
N ARG A 82 2.68 -3.94 -9.81
CA ARG A 82 2.40 -3.00 -8.71
C ARG A 82 3.45 -3.05 -7.61
N ASN A 83 3.86 -4.24 -7.19
CA ASN A 83 4.90 -4.42 -6.17
C ASN A 83 6.26 -3.86 -6.63
N ILE A 84 6.61 -4.02 -7.92
CA ILE A 84 7.82 -3.42 -8.49
C ILE A 84 7.70 -1.89 -8.60
N SER A 85 6.48 -1.37 -8.71
CA SER A 85 6.23 0.06 -8.90
C SER A 85 6.21 0.87 -7.61
N ASN A 86 6.30 0.24 -6.43
CA ASN A 86 6.05 0.82 -5.09
C ASN A 86 4.72 1.61 -4.96
N LEU A 87 3.78 1.44 -5.89
CA LEU A 87 2.47 2.11 -5.87
C LEU A 87 1.46 1.40 -4.95
N THR A 88 1.87 0.32 -4.28
CA THR A 88 1.01 -0.48 -3.38
C THR A 88 0.36 0.36 -2.28
N TYR A 89 1.06 1.36 -1.75
CA TYR A 89 0.53 2.26 -0.72
C TYR A 89 -0.38 3.36 -1.25
N TYR A 90 -0.40 3.59 -2.57
CA TYR A 90 -1.14 4.66 -3.23
C TYR A 90 -2.26 4.13 -4.14
N GLN A 91 -2.66 2.87 -3.99
CA GLN A 91 -3.64 2.20 -4.87
C GLN A 91 -4.99 2.91 -4.98
N ASN A 92 -5.38 3.63 -3.93
CA ASN A 92 -6.67 4.33 -3.88
C ASN A 92 -6.61 5.75 -4.45
N MET A 93 -5.41 6.25 -4.80
CA MET A 93 -5.22 7.55 -5.44
C MET A 93 -5.45 7.43 -6.95
N SER A 94 -6.68 7.66 -7.37
CA SER A 94 -7.07 7.74 -8.77
C SER A 94 -7.56 9.14 -9.12
N PHE A 95 -7.68 9.43 -10.42
CA PHE A 95 -8.34 10.63 -10.90
C PHE A 95 -9.81 10.70 -10.44
N ASP A 96 -10.49 9.55 -10.35
CA ASP A 96 -11.90 9.46 -9.94
C ASP A 96 -12.10 9.73 -8.44
N ASN A 97 -11.16 9.30 -7.60
CA ASN A 97 -11.19 9.50 -6.14
C ASN A 97 -10.55 10.82 -5.71
N PHE A 98 -10.21 11.71 -6.65
CA PHE A 98 -9.75 13.04 -6.32
C PHE A 98 -10.97 13.91 -5.97
N ILE A 99 -11.44 13.80 -4.73
CA ILE A 99 -12.67 14.45 -4.25
C ILE A 99 -12.46 15.97 -4.20
N THR A 100 -13.23 16.69 -5.01
CA THR A 100 -13.21 18.17 -5.09
C THR A 100 -14.49 18.82 -4.55
N SER A 101 -15.45 18.04 -4.04
CA SER A 101 -16.79 18.50 -3.66
C SER A 101 -16.87 19.15 -2.28
N ASP A 102 -15.94 18.82 -1.38
CA ASP A 102 -16.11 19.10 0.05
C ASP A 102 -15.39 20.39 0.51
N VAL A 103 -14.51 20.95 -0.33
CA VAL A 103 -13.81 22.21 -0.05
C VAL A 103 -14.54 23.36 -0.73
N ALA A 104 -14.82 24.44 0.00
CA ALA A 104 -15.39 25.68 -0.54
C ALA A 104 -14.36 26.43 -1.42
N LEU A 105 -14.02 25.87 -2.58
CA LEU A 105 -13.09 26.44 -3.55
C LEU A 105 -13.71 27.64 -4.27
N SER A 106 -12.93 28.71 -4.43
CA SER A 106 -13.30 29.83 -5.30
C SER A 106 -13.40 29.37 -6.77
N GLN A 107 -14.08 30.13 -7.62
CA GLN A 107 -14.17 29.81 -9.06
C GLN A 107 -12.78 29.72 -9.71
N ILE A 108 -11.84 30.57 -9.29
CA ILE A 108 -10.45 30.55 -9.77
C ILE A 108 -9.75 29.26 -9.34
N GLN A 109 -9.89 28.85 -8.08
CA GLN A 109 -9.29 27.61 -7.57
C GLN A 109 -9.86 26.36 -8.25
N LYS A 110 -11.17 26.33 -8.54
CA LYS A 110 -11.80 25.25 -9.32
C LYS A 110 -11.23 25.16 -10.73
N ALA A 111 -11.06 26.30 -11.40
CA ALA A 111 -10.47 26.35 -12.74
C ALA A 111 -8.99 25.91 -12.73
N THR A 112 -8.20 26.38 -11.75
CA THR A 112 -6.80 25.97 -11.57
C THR A 112 -6.69 24.46 -11.32
N LEU A 113 -7.56 23.91 -10.47
CA LEU A 113 -7.57 22.49 -10.14
C LEU A 113 -7.95 21.62 -11.35
N SER A 114 -9.01 21.99 -12.07
CA SER A 114 -9.41 21.32 -13.32
C SER A 114 -8.24 21.30 -14.31
N ASN A 115 -7.59 22.43 -14.52
CA ASN A 115 -6.43 22.52 -15.41
C ASN A 115 -5.26 21.64 -14.95
N CYS A 116 -5.04 21.48 -13.64
CA CYS A 116 -4.02 20.57 -13.11
C CYS A 116 -4.36 19.10 -13.39
N ILE A 117 -5.62 18.71 -13.15
CA ILE A 117 -6.13 17.36 -13.42
C ILE A 117 -6.05 17.07 -14.92
N ASP A 118 -6.49 17.99 -15.78
CA ASP A 118 -6.46 17.85 -17.24
C ASP A 118 -5.04 17.64 -17.75
N LYS A 119 -4.08 18.43 -17.25
CA LYS A 119 -2.66 18.28 -17.60
C LYS A 119 -2.10 16.93 -17.14
N ALA A 120 -2.46 16.48 -15.94
CA ALA A 120 -2.05 15.20 -15.40
C ALA A 120 -2.63 14.03 -16.21
N TYR A 121 -3.92 14.08 -16.52
CA TYR A 121 -4.63 13.08 -17.32
C TYR A 121 -4.09 13.02 -18.76
N HIS A 122 -3.80 14.17 -19.37
CA HIS A 122 -3.20 14.23 -20.71
C HIS A 122 -1.78 13.64 -20.71
N PHE A 123 -0.99 13.87 -19.67
CA PHE A 123 0.32 13.24 -19.52
C PHE A 123 0.18 11.72 -19.31
N ALA A 124 -0.76 11.26 -18.47
CA ALA A 124 -0.99 9.84 -18.22
C ALA A 124 -1.44 9.06 -19.48
N ASN A 125 -2.15 9.73 -20.40
CA ASN A 125 -2.57 9.14 -21.66
C ASN A 125 -1.42 8.89 -22.64
N ASN A 126 -0.45 9.80 -22.67
CA ASN A 126 0.73 9.71 -23.51
C ASN A 126 1.95 10.25 -22.75
N PRO A 127 2.59 9.43 -21.91
CA PRO A 127 3.72 9.87 -21.09
C PRO A 127 4.91 10.24 -21.98
N GLU A 128 5.12 11.53 -22.17
CA GLU A 128 6.23 12.09 -22.95
C GLU A 128 6.79 13.31 -22.23
N GLY A 129 8.12 13.42 -22.22
CA GLY A 129 8.79 14.50 -21.50
C GLY A 129 8.54 14.44 -20.00
N TRP A 130 8.64 15.57 -19.33
CA TRP A 130 8.52 15.68 -17.88
C TRP A 130 7.28 16.50 -17.52
N ILE A 131 6.69 16.17 -16.38
CA ILE A 131 5.66 17.00 -15.74
C ILE A 131 6.07 17.25 -14.30
N LEU A 132 6.12 18.53 -13.92
CA LEU A 132 6.49 18.97 -12.58
C LEU A 132 5.29 19.65 -11.92
N PHE A 133 4.79 19.03 -10.86
CA PHE A 133 3.82 19.65 -9.96
C PHE A 133 4.55 20.42 -8.88
N TYR A 134 4.34 21.73 -8.79
CA TYR A 134 4.93 22.57 -7.75
C TYR A 134 3.88 23.45 -7.11
N GLY A 135 4.00 23.66 -5.80
CA GLY A 135 3.03 24.46 -5.05
C GLY A 135 3.07 24.19 -3.56
N GLY A 136 2.20 24.88 -2.81
CA GLY A 136 2.07 24.74 -1.36
C GLY A 136 1.77 23.32 -0.90
N TYR A 137 1.87 23.06 0.39
CA TYR A 137 1.65 21.73 0.95
C TYR A 137 0.19 21.30 0.78
N GLY A 138 -0.01 19.98 0.62
CA GLY A 138 -1.33 19.37 0.54
C GLY A 138 -2.25 19.94 -0.53
N CYS A 139 -1.74 20.49 -1.64
CA CYS A 139 -2.57 20.93 -2.77
C CYS A 139 -2.92 19.84 -3.80
N GLY A 140 -2.40 18.61 -3.63
CA GLY A 140 -2.78 17.44 -4.44
C GLY A 140 -1.67 16.85 -5.29
N LYS A 141 -0.44 17.37 -5.20
CA LYS A 141 0.69 16.98 -6.06
C LYS A 141 0.97 15.47 -6.04
N THR A 142 1.17 14.89 -4.86
CA THR A 142 1.41 13.44 -4.69
C THR A 142 0.23 12.61 -5.19
N HIS A 143 -1.02 13.07 -4.94
CA HIS A 143 -2.21 12.38 -5.43
C HIS A 143 -2.27 12.37 -6.95
N LEU A 144 -2.01 13.51 -7.60
CA LEU A 144 -1.97 13.61 -9.07
C LEU A 144 -0.83 12.75 -9.64
N ALA A 145 0.35 12.77 -9.01
CA ALA A 145 1.48 11.93 -9.42
C ALA A 145 1.15 10.44 -9.30
N ALA A 146 0.59 10.00 -8.16
CA ALA A 146 0.15 8.62 -7.96
C ALA A 146 -0.99 8.24 -8.92
N SER A 147 -1.91 9.16 -9.22
CA SER A 147 -3.00 8.93 -10.18
C SER A 147 -2.49 8.69 -11.60
N ILE A 148 -1.47 9.44 -12.03
CA ILE A 148 -0.78 9.18 -13.30
C ILE A 148 -0.19 7.77 -13.29
N GLY A 149 0.52 7.40 -12.22
CA GLY A 149 1.15 6.08 -12.09
C GLY A 149 0.13 4.94 -12.12
N ASN A 150 -0.93 5.05 -11.34
CA ASN A 150 -2.01 4.06 -11.29
C ASN A 150 -2.72 3.93 -12.65
N TYR A 151 -2.97 5.05 -13.34
CA TYR A 151 -3.56 5.04 -14.68
C TYR A 151 -2.65 4.38 -15.72
N CYS A 152 -1.34 4.62 -15.67
CA CYS A 152 -0.38 3.97 -16.56
C CYS A 152 -0.29 2.46 -16.28
N LEU A 153 -0.35 2.06 -15.00
CA LEU A 153 -0.36 0.65 -14.59
C LEU A 153 -1.59 -0.11 -15.12
N THR A 154 -2.79 0.49 -15.08
CA THR A 154 -4.00 -0.17 -15.62
C THR A 154 -3.92 -0.38 -17.14
N ARG A 155 -3.12 0.44 -17.85
CA ARG A 155 -2.82 0.26 -19.28
C ARG A 155 -1.64 -0.68 -19.55
N GLY A 156 -1.11 -1.34 -18.52
CA GLY A 156 -0.04 -2.31 -18.63
C GLY A 156 1.36 -1.70 -18.80
N GLN A 157 1.52 -0.39 -18.59
CA GLN A 157 2.83 0.27 -18.64
C GLN A 157 3.59 0.04 -17.33
N SER A 158 4.93 -0.07 -17.41
CA SER A 158 5.79 -0.18 -16.23
C SER A 158 6.07 1.20 -15.65
N VAL A 159 5.84 1.35 -14.35
CA VAL A 159 6.01 2.59 -13.61
C VAL A 159 6.91 2.32 -12.41
N ILE A 160 7.76 3.26 -12.02
CA ILE A 160 8.41 3.26 -10.72
C ILE A 160 7.99 4.52 -9.99
N PHE A 161 7.36 4.38 -8.84
CA PHE A 161 7.08 5.46 -7.91
C PHE A 161 8.06 5.40 -6.74
N MET A 162 8.61 6.53 -6.32
CA MET A 162 9.46 6.61 -5.14
C MET A 162 9.53 8.04 -4.63
N THR A 163 9.62 8.22 -3.31
CA THR A 163 9.98 9.52 -2.75
C THR A 163 11.49 9.74 -2.92
N ILE A 164 11.92 10.98 -3.11
CA ILE A 164 13.36 11.28 -3.24
C ILE A 164 14.18 10.93 -1.99
N PRO A 165 13.68 11.16 -0.76
CA PRO A 165 14.34 10.65 0.45
C PRO A 165 14.56 9.13 0.42
N ASP A 166 13.52 8.34 0.08
CA ASP A 166 13.63 6.88 0.03
C ASP A 166 14.62 6.42 -1.06
N LEU A 167 14.63 7.09 -2.22
CA LEU A 167 15.60 6.85 -3.28
C LEU A 167 17.03 7.03 -2.76
N LEU A 168 17.29 8.15 -2.10
CA LEU A 168 18.62 8.46 -1.58
C LEU A 168 19.05 7.48 -0.49
N ASP A 169 18.14 7.08 0.39
CA ASP A 169 18.45 6.11 1.45
C ASP A 169 18.71 4.71 0.88
N HIS A 170 17.92 4.27 -0.10
CA HIS A 170 18.18 3.04 -0.84
C HIS A 170 19.56 3.07 -1.52
N LEU A 171 19.93 4.20 -2.11
CA LEU A 171 21.24 4.37 -2.71
C LEU A 171 22.35 4.34 -1.66
N ARG A 172 22.19 5.00 -0.50
CA ARG A 172 23.18 4.97 0.61
C ARG A 172 23.39 3.57 1.17
N ALA A 173 22.31 2.82 1.41
CA ALA A 173 22.38 1.47 1.97
C ALA A 173 23.17 0.51 1.08
N ALA A 174 23.14 0.72 -0.24
CA ALA A 174 23.87 -0.06 -1.22
C ALA A 174 25.35 0.33 -1.39
N PHE A 175 25.86 1.36 -0.69
CA PHE A 175 27.28 1.75 -0.63
C PHE A 175 28.03 1.19 0.60
N GLY A 176 27.41 0.28 1.37
CA GLY A 176 28.09 -0.39 2.47
C GLY A 176 29.24 -1.29 1.98
N PRO A 177 30.27 -1.54 2.80
CA PRO A 177 31.51 -2.24 2.41
C PRO A 177 31.35 -3.70 1.91
N ASN A 178 30.11 -4.23 1.85
CA ASN A 178 29.79 -5.62 1.50
C ASN A 178 28.93 -5.79 0.22
N SER A 179 28.71 -4.75 -0.60
CA SER A 179 27.78 -4.84 -1.75
C SER A 179 28.35 -4.31 -3.07
N GLU A 180 29.29 -5.03 -3.68
CA GLU A 180 29.93 -4.61 -4.94
C GLU A 180 29.14 -4.94 -6.23
N LEU A 181 28.03 -5.70 -6.19
CA LEU A 181 27.32 -6.14 -7.41
C LEU A 181 25.84 -5.76 -7.53
N ALA A 182 25.12 -5.53 -6.42
CA ALA A 182 23.68 -5.25 -6.44
C ALA A 182 23.32 -3.75 -6.63
N TYR A 183 24.33 -2.87 -6.59
CA TYR A 183 24.19 -1.41 -6.60
C TYR A 183 23.82 -0.87 -7.99
N ASP A 184 24.65 -1.18 -8.99
CA ASP A 184 24.51 -0.61 -10.33
C ASP A 184 23.20 -1.06 -10.99
N GLU A 185 22.80 -2.31 -10.80
CA GLU A 185 21.58 -2.85 -11.42
C GLU A 185 20.31 -2.13 -10.98
N LYS A 186 20.17 -1.81 -9.68
CA LYS A 186 18.99 -1.13 -9.16
C LYS A 186 18.96 0.35 -9.54
N PHE A 187 20.10 1.04 -9.46
CA PHE A 187 20.15 2.44 -9.86
C PHE A 187 19.92 2.60 -11.37
N GLU A 188 20.49 1.71 -12.20
CA GLU A 188 20.22 1.68 -13.63
C GLU A 188 18.75 1.33 -13.94
N MET A 189 18.14 0.40 -13.19
CA MET A 189 16.69 0.12 -13.31
C MET A 189 15.84 1.38 -13.10
N ILE A 190 16.16 2.19 -12.08
CA ILE A 190 15.45 3.45 -11.80
C ILE A 190 15.73 4.48 -12.90
N ARG A 191 16.98 4.57 -13.36
CA ARG A 191 17.40 5.51 -14.41
C ARG A 191 16.74 5.22 -15.76
N GLU A 192 16.55 3.95 -16.10
CA GLU A 192 15.96 3.46 -17.36
C GLU A 192 14.47 3.17 -17.26
N ALA A 193 13.84 3.43 -16.11
CA ALA A 193 12.41 3.17 -15.91
C ALA A 193 11.56 3.86 -17.00
N PRO A 194 10.64 3.13 -17.67
CA PRO A 194 9.82 3.69 -18.75
C PRO A 194 9.00 4.91 -18.31
N LEU A 195 8.47 4.86 -17.08
CA LEU A 195 7.91 6.01 -16.39
C LEU A 195 8.46 6.03 -14.96
N LEU A 196 9.10 7.15 -14.59
CA LEU A 196 9.59 7.39 -13.24
C LEU A 196 8.79 8.50 -12.58
N ILE A 197 8.30 8.25 -11.38
CA ILE A 197 7.60 9.22 -10.54
C ILE A 197 8.45 9.47 -9.31
N LEU A 198 8.93 10.70 -9.17
CA LEU A 198 9.74 11.17 -8.05
C LEU A 198 8.92 12.15 -7.22
N ASP A 199 8.56 11.71 -6.02
CA ASP A 199 7.78 12.52 -5.09
C ASP A 199 8.70 13.31 -4.13
N ASP A 200 8.26 14.51 -3.74
CA ASP A 200 8.86 15.39 -2.73
C ASP A 200 10.33 15.79 -3.00
N LEU A 201 10.61 16.30 -4.21
CA LEU A 201 11.90 16.92 -4.53
C LEU A 201 12.14 18.16 -3.64
N GLY A 202 13.26 18.15 -2.90
CA GLY A 202 13.65 19.19 -1.96
C GLY A 202 13.34 18.87 -0.50
N ALA A 203 12.71 17.73 -0.20
CA ALA A 203 12.48 17.26 1.17
C ALA A 203 13.70 16.53 1.78
N GLU A 204 14.69 16.17 0.95
CA GLU A 204 15.92 15.53 1.38
C GLU A 204 16.86 16.47 2.15
N SER A 205 17.73 15.90 2.98
CA SER A 205 18.83 16.67 3.58
C SER A 205 19.81 17.13 2.48
N PRO A 206 20.15 18.43 2.41
CA PRO A 206 21.01 18.98 1.38
C PRO A 206 22.46 18.55 1.61
N THR A 207 22.81 17.35 1.13
CA THR A 207 24.16 16.80 1.16
C THR A 207 24.77 16.84 -0.24
N ALA A 208 26.07 17.10 -0.36
CA ALA A 208 26.75 17.14 -1.65
C ALA A 208 26.57 15.81 -2.43
N TRP A 209 26.55 14.69 -1.71
CA TRP A 209 26.29 13.37 -2.28
C TRP A 209 24.86 13.25 -2.83
N ALA A 210 23.84 13.73 -2.11
CA ALA A 210 22.45 13.69 -2.57
C ALA A 210 22.26 14.52 -3.84
N ASN A 211 22.78 15.76 -3.84
CA ASN A 211 22.72 16.65 -5.00
C ASN A 211 23.40 16.02 -6.21
N GLU A 212 24.55 15.38 -6.03
CA GLU A 212 25.27 14.71 -7.10
C GLU A 212 24.50 13.51 -7.67
N LYS A 213 23.89 12.68 -6.82
CA LYS A 213 23.08 11.54 -7.28
C LYS A 213 21.79 11.95 -7.97
N LEU A 214 21.10 12.95 -7.45
CA LEU A 214 19.92 13.52 -8.11
C LEU A 214 20.31 14.15 -9.45
N TYR A 215 21.41 14.88 -9.51
CA TYR A 215 21.92 15.43 -10.76
C TYR A 215 22.22 14.33 -11.79
N GLN A 216 22.88 13.24 -11.40
CA GLN A 216 23.15 12.09 -12.27
C GLN A 216 21.85 11.50 -12.83
N LEU A 217 20.84 11.28 -11.98
CA LEU A 217 19.54 10.75 -12.38
C LEU A 217 18.80 11.69 -13.34
N PHE A 218 18.62 12.95 -12.96
CA PHE A 218 17.90 13.94 -13.77
C PHE A 218 18.63 14.19 -15.09
N ASN A 219 19.96 14.29 -15.09
CA ASN A 219 20.73 14.49 -16.31
C ASN A 219 20.58 13.31 -17.28
N HIS A 220 20.64 12.08 -16.77
CA HIS A 220 20.45 10.88 -17.59
C HIS A 220 19.09 10.88 -18.29
N ARG A 221 18.02 11.10 -17.52
CA ARG A 221 16.65 11.12 -18.05
C ARG A 221 16.38 12.32 -18.95
N TYR A 222 17.06 13.45 -18.72
CA TYR A 222 16.96 14.64 -19.55
C TYR A 222 17.55 14.38 -20.94
N VAL A 223 18.77 13.86 -21.01
CA VAL A 223 19.46 13.54 -22.28
C VAL A 223 18.68 12.50 -23.09
N ARG A 224 18.12 11.48 -22.43
CA ARG A 224 17.36 10.41 -23.07
C ARG A 224 15.88 10.71 -23.27
N ARG A 225 15.41 11.87 -22.80
CA ARG A 225 13.99 12.29 -22.84
C ARG A 225 13.02 11.26 -22.25
N LEU A 226 13.42 10.60 -21.16
CA LEU A 226 12.60 9.55 -20.53
C LEU A 226 11.45 10.18 -19.72
N PRO A 227 10.22 9.65 -19.82
CA PRO A 227 9.03 10.19 -19.15
C PRO A 227 9.19 10.29 -17.63
N THR A 228 9.03 11.48 -17.06
CA THR A 228 9.27 11.68 -15.61
C THR A 228 8.21 12.59 -14.99
N VAL A 229 7.59 12.11 -13.92
CA VAL A 229 6.68 12.91 -13.08
C VAL A 229 7.46 13.33 -11.84
N ILE A 230 7.38 14.60 -11.48
CA ILE A 230 8.09 15.16 -10.34
C ILE A 230 7.11 15.98 -9.51
N THR A 231 7.20 15.89 -8.19
CA THR A 231 6.51 16.82 -7.29
C THR A 231 7.52 17.58 -6.46
N THR A 232 7.24 18.85 -6.15
CA THR A 232 8.07 19.65 -5.24
C THR A 232 7.21 20.63 -4.44
N ASN A 233 7.56 20.79 -3.18
CA ASN A 233 7.00 21.80 -2.27
C ASN A 233 7.95 22.99 -2.06
N CYS A 234 9.12 22.96 -2.69
CA CYS A 234 10.18 23.95 -2.52
C CYS A 234 10.19 24.96 -3.66
N ASP A 235 10.62 26.18 -3.33
CA ASP A 235 10.99 27.16 -4.34
C ASP A 235 12.22 26.67 -5.11
N PHE A 236 12.22 26.90 -6.43
CA PHE A 236 13.31 26.51 -7.33
C PHE A 236 14.68 27.05 -6.93
N ASP A 237 14.73 28.12 -6.14
CA ASP A 237 15.98 28.75 -5.68
C ASP A 237 16.66 27.94 -4.56
N ARG A 238 15.96 27.00 -3.93
CA ARG A 238 16.51 26.08 -2.93
C ARG A 238 17.10 24.80 -3.52
N LEU A 239 16.79 24.51 -4.78
CA LEU A 239 17.27 23.33 -5.49
C LEU A 239 18.66 23.58 -6.11
N ASP A 240 19.41 22.51 -6.36
CA ASP A 240 20.69 22.60 -7.07
C ASP A 240 20.49 23.31 -8.43
N PRO A 241 21.24 24.38 -8.74
CA PRO A 241 21.08 25.15 -9.97
C PRO A 241 21.14 24.29 -11.24
N ARG A 242 21.92 23.20 -11.23
CA ARG A 242 22.05 22.26 -12.35
C ARG A 242 20.77 21.46 -12.59
N ILE A 243 20.06 21.11 -11.52
CA ILE A 243 18.76 20.44 -11.59
C ILE A 243 17.69 21.45 -12.01
N THR A 244 17.67 22.64 -11.39
CA THR A 244 16.74 23.72 -11.72
C THR A 244 16.80 24.10 -13.20
N SER A 245 18.00 24.15 -13.79
CA SER A 245 18.17 24.42 -15.22
C SER A 245 17.46 23.39 -16.13
N ARG A 246 17.37 22.12 -15.72
CA ARG A 246 16.67 21.06 -16.48
C ARG A 246 15.16 21.12 -16.26
N LEU A 247 14.74 21.40 -15.03
CA LEU A 247 13.32 21.53 -14.68
C LEU A 247 12.66 22.75 -15.35
N ARG A 248 13.42 23.80 -15.63
CA ARG A 248 12.93 25.02 -16.31
C ARG A 248 12.96 24.93 -17.85
N ASP A 249 13.44 23.83 -18.42
CA ASP A 249 13.40 23.62 -19.87
C ASP A 249 11.97 23.32 -20.33
N TYR A 250 11.28 24.32 -20.87
CA TYR A 250 9.88 24.23 -21.32
C TYR A 250 9.68 23.30 -22.53
N GLN A 251 10.75 22.90 -23.24
CA GLN A 251 10.63 21.94 -24.34
C GLN A 251 10.45 20.51 -23.82
N LEU A 252 10.97 20.22 -22.62
CA LEU A 252 10.89 18.89 -22.01
C LEU A 252 9.94 18.87 -20.82
N CYS A 253 9.97 19.89 -19.96
CA CYS A 253 9.29 19.93 -18.67
C CYS A 253 8.06 20.83 -18.70
N ARG A 254 6.89 20.22 -18.52
CA ARG A 254 5.63 20.91 -18.31
C ARG A 254 5.48 21.27 -16.83
N LEU A 255 5.55 22.56 -16.54
CA LEU A 255 5.33 23.11 -15.20
C LEU A 255 3.82 23.23 -14.88
N VAL A 256 3.40 22.65 -13.75
CA VAL A 256 2.03 22.72 -13.23
C VAL A 256 2.04 23.45 -11.89
N ASN A 257 1.58 24.70 -11.89
CA ASN A 257 1.50 25.54 -10.70
C ASN A 257 0.25 25.19 -9.88
N MET A 258 0.47 24.86 -8.60
CA MET A 258 -0.54 24.53 -7.61
C MET A 258 -0.42 25.39 -6.34
N GLN A 259 0.25 26.56 -6.40
CA GLN A 259 0.47 27.45 -5.26
C GLN A 259 -0.80 28.12 -4.73
N GLU A 260 -1.76 28.44 -5.61
CA GLU A 260 -3.01 29.13 -5.24
C GLU A 260 -4.12 28.17 -4.75
N LEU A 261 -3.87 26.87 -4.85
CA LEU A 261 -4.79 25.86 -4.35
C LEU A 261 -4.63 25.77 -2.83
N PRO A 262 -5.75 25.79 -2.07
CA PRO A 262 -5.67 25.57 -0.63
C PRO A 262 -5.16 24.15 -0.39
N ASP A 263 -4.62 23.91 0.80
CA ASP A 263 -4.41 22.54 1.23
C ASP A 263 -5.79 21.83 1.15
N TYR A 264 -5.96 20.81 0.32
CA TYR A 264 -7.22 20.05 0.28
C TYR A 264 -7.36 19.17 1.53
N ARG A 265 -6.25 18.99 2.26
CA ARG A 265 -6.22 18.56 3.64
C ARG A 265 -6.61 19.69 4.60
N SER A 266 -7.06 20.88 4.17
CA SER A 266 -7.36 22.00 5.10
C SER A 266 -8.69 21.88 5.86
N HIS A 267 -9.53 20.86 5.58
CA HIS A 267 -10.46 20.35 6.60
C HIS A 267 -9.75 19.50 7.67
N LEU A 268 -8.44 19.29 7.53
CA LEU A 268 -7.50 18.78 8.52
C LEU A 268 -6.53 19.87 9.07
N ASP A 269 -6.68 21.16 8.72
CA ASP A 269 -5.76 22.21 9.20
C ASP A 269 -6.09 22.76 10.60
N ASP A 270 -7.22 22.33 11.19
CA ASP A 270 -7.57 22.58 12.60
C ASP A 270 -7.53 21.31 13.47
N GLN A 271 -6.89 20.22 12.99
CA GLN A 271 -6.85 18.94 13.71
C GLN A 271 -5.96 19.04 14.94
N THR A 272 -6.58 19.34 16.07
CA THR A 272 -6.12 18.82 17.37
C THR A 272 -5.90 17.30 17.26
N LEU A 273 -5.17 16.72 18.21
CA LEU A 273 -4.99 15.27 18.34
C LEU A 273 -6.31 14.48 18.15
N GLY A 274 -7.48 15.07 18.41
CA GLY A 274 -8.78 14.42 18.22
C GLY A 274 -9.14 14.04 16.78
N GLU A 275 -8.61 14.69 15.74
CA GLU A 275 -9.14 14.50 14.38
C GLU A 275 -8.33 13.54 13.48
N ILE A 276 -7.01 13.40 13.72
CA ILE A 276 -6.21 12.28 13.17
C ILE A 276 -6.49 10.96 13.91
N SER A 277 -7.31 11.03 14.97
CA SER A 277 -7.84 9.84 15.64
C SER A 277 -8.83 9.17 14.70
N ASN A 278 -8.44 8.05 14.08
CA ASN A 278 -9.26 7.31 13.11
C ASN A 278 -10.50 6.65 13.73
N VAL A 279 -10.87 6.97 14.97
CA VAL A 279 -11.97 6.33 15.69
C VAL A 279 -13.31 6.50 14.97
N LYS A 280 -13.54 7.66 14.33
CA LYS A 280 -14.78 7.92 13.56
C LYS A 280 -15.00 6.92 12.42
N ILE A 281 -13.92 6.43 11.80
CA ILE A 281 -13.97 5.42 10.73
C ILE A 281 -14.44 4.06 11.29
N TYR A 282 -14.23 3.81 12.57
CA TYR A 282 -14.48 2.54 13.23
C TYR A 282 -15.62 2.58 14.26
N GLU A 283 -16.52 3.57 14.21
CA GLU A 283 -17.65 3.71 15.15
C GLU A 283 -18.54 2.45 15.21
N GLY A 284 -18.68 1.74 14.09
CA GLY A 284 -19.44 0.48 14.02
C GLY A 284 -18.76 -0.74 14.65
N MET A 285 -17.47 -0.65 14.97
CA MET A 285 -16.68 -1.74 15.57
C MET A 285 -16.79 -1.69 17.10
N THR A 286 -17.84 -2.31 17.64
CA THR A 286 -18.06 -2.41 19.08
C THR A 286 -17.84 -3.85 19.58
N PHE A 287 -17.77 -4.03 20.90
CA PHE A 287 -17.75 -5.37 21.50
C PHE A 287 -19.04 -6.17 21.19
N GLU A 288 -20.17 -5.50 20.98
CA GLU A 288 -21.46 -6.11 20.66
C GLU A 288 -21.49 -6.65 19.23
N ASN A 289 -20.88 -5.92 18.29
CA ASN A 289 -20.75 -6.33 16.89
C ASN A 289 -19.55 -7.25 16.63
N PHE A 290 -18.81 -7.64 17.67
CA PHE A 290 -17.68 -8.55 17.54
C PHE A 290 -18.10 -10.00 17.72
N SER A 291 -18.20 -10.74 16.61
CA SER A 291 -18.49 -12.17 16.67
C SER A 291 -17.24 -12.98 17.05
N THR A 292 -17.25 -13.56 18.25
CA THR A 292 -16.30 -14.61 18.66
C THR A 292 -16.58 -15.96 17.98
N HIS A 293 -17.73 -16.06 17.31
CA HIS A 293 -18.20 -17.19 16.53
C HIS A 293 -18.19 -16.83 15.04
N ARG A 294 -17.01 -16.66 14.45
CA ARG A 294 -16.91 -16.88 12.99
C ARG A 294 -17.11 -18.38 12.74
N ASP A 295 -17.67 -18.75 11.60
CA ASP A 295 -17.91 -20.13 11.14
C ASP A 295 -16.61 -20.93 10.95
N GLU A 296 -15.82 -21.07 12.02
CA GLU A 296 -14.55 -21.77 12.06
C GLU A 296 -14.71 -23.08 12.87
N PRO A 297 -14.35 -24.24 12.29
CA PRO A 297 -14.55 -25.55 12.90
C PRO A 297 -13.57 -25.91 14.04
N HIS A 298 -12.69 -24.99 14.47
CA HIS A 298 -11.59 -25.30 15.41
C HIS A 298 -11.70 -24.60 16.77
N THR A 299 -11.67 -25.40 17.85
CA THR A 299 -11.79 -24.97 19.26
C THR A 299 -10.66 -24.04 19.73
N LYS A 300 -9.41 -24.27 19.29
CA LYS A 300 -8.24 -23.45 19.70
C LYS A 300 -8.29 -22.01 19.18
N SER A 301 -8.79 -21.79 17.97
CA SER A 301 -8.97 -20.44 17.39
C SER A 301 -10.01 -19.65 18.20
N LYS A 302 -11.15 -20.29 18.50
CA LYS A 302 -12.23 -19.73 19.33
C LYS A 302 -11.77 -19.37 20.75
N GLU A 303 -10.96 -20.23 21.39
CA GLU A 303 -10.39 -19.93 22.71
C GLU A 303 -9.39 -18.77 22.69
N SER A 304 -8.56 -18.66 21.65
CA SER A 304 -7.61 -17.54 21.53
C SER A 304 -8.34 -16.20 21.31
N LEU A 305 -9.40 -16.23 20.49
CA LEU A 305 -10.22 -15.06 20.18
C LEU A 305 -11.06 -14.61 21.38
N SER A 306 -11.61 -15.55 22.15
CA SER A 306 -12.36 -15.24 23.39
C SER A 306 -11.44 -14.65 24.47
N LYS A 307 -10.21 -15.18 24.60
CA LYS A 307 -9.19 -14.59 25.49
C LYS A 307 -8.81 -13.18 25.07
N ALA A 308 -8.65 -12.93 23.77
CA ALA A 308 -8.36 -11.59 23.24
C ALA A 308 -9.51 -10.61 23.50
N ALA A 309 -10.76 -11.03 23.24
CA ALA A 309 -11.94 -10.23 23.51
C ALA A 309 -12.13 -9.93 25.01
N ALA A 310 -11.92 -10.91 25.89
CA ALA A 310 -11.99 -10.73 27.34
C ALA A 310 -10.92 -9.75 27.85
N ALA A 311 -9.69 -9.85 27.36
CA ALA A 311 -8.62 -8.93 27.71
C ALA A 311 -8.86 -7.51 27.19
N ALA A 312 -9.37 -7.38 25.96
CA ALA A 312 -9.77 -6.10 25.40
C ALA A 312 -10.89 -5.44 26.21
N LYS A 313 -11.90 -6.21 26.62
CA LYS A 313 -12.99 -5.72 27.49
C LYS A 313 -12.45 -5.29 28.86
N GLN A 314 -11.57 -6.09 29.47
CA GLN A 314 -10.92 -5.75 30.74
C GLN A 314 -10.12 -4.45 30.63
N PHE A 315 -9.36 -4.26 29.54
CA PHE A 315 -8.62 -3.02 29.28
C PHE A 315 -9.57 -1.82 29.11
N ALA A 316 -10.69 -2.01 28.42
CA ALA A 316 -11.68 -0.94 28.22
C ALA A 316 -12.40 -0.53 29.52
N GLU A 317 -12.67 -1.48 30.40
CA GLU A 317 -13.30 -1.21 31.71
C GLU A 317 -12.34 -0.49 32.66
N ALA A 318 -11.11 -0.98 32.73
CA ALA A 318 -10.06 -0.42 33.57
C ALA A 318 -8.73 -0.44 32.80
N PRO A 319 -8.37 0.65 32.08
CA PRO A 319 -7.04 0.85 31.55
C PRO A 319 -6.10 1.12 32.73
N SER A 320 -5.84 0.05 33.48
CA SER A 320 -4.77 0.01 34.47
C SER A 320 -3.44 0.25 33.76
N GLN A 321 -2.37 0.48 34.53
CA GLN A 321 -1.00 0.73 34.08
C GLN A 321 -0.36 -0.43 33.27
N GLN A 322 -1.12 -1.11 32.42
CA GLN A 322 -0.74 -2.25 31.60
C GLN A 322 -0.95 -1.92 30.13
N TRP A 323 -0.16 -2.53 29.27
CA TRP A 323 -0.26 -2.45 27.83
C TRP A 323 -0.93 -3.72 27.31
N LEU A 324 -1.78 -3.56 26.30
CA LEU A 324 -2.40 -4.70 25.61
C LEU A 324 -1.83 -4.80 24.20
N ILE A 325 -1.26 -5.94 23.87
CA ILE A 325 -0.64 -6.16 22.57
C ILE A 325 -1.35 -7.32 21.89
N LEU A 326 -1.98 -7.05 20.76
CA LEU A 326 -2.71 -8.04 19.96
C LEU A 326 -1.89 -8.43 18.73
N VAL A 327 -1.52 -9.71 18.63
CA VAL A 327 -0.68 -10.24 17.54
C VAL A 327 -1.45 -11.30 16.77
N GLY A 328 -1.33 -11.34 15.44
CA GLY A 328 -1.96 -12.37 14.61
C GLY A 328 -2.04 -12.00 13.14
N LYS A 329 -2.40 -12.96 12.28
CA LYS A 329 -2.55 -12.74 10.82
C LYS A 329 -3.59 -11.69 10.47
N ASN A 330 -3.52 -11.16 9.25
CA ASN A 330 -4.52 -10.22 8.75
C ASN A 330 -5.92 -10.85 8.78
N GLY A 331 -6.93 -10.05 9.12
CA GLY A 331 -8.31 -10.50 9.22
C GLY A 331 -8.70 -11.18 10.54
N THR A 332 -7.81 -11.37 11.52
CA THR A 332 -8.15 -12.01 12.82
C THR A 332 -8.94 -11.13 13.81
N GLY A 333 -9.30 -9.90 13.43
CA GLY A 333 -10.11 -9.01 14.27
C GLY A 333 -9.34 -8.14 15.27
N LYS A 334 -7.99 -8.03 15.14
CA LYS A 334 -7.16 -7.16 16.00
C LYS A 334 -7.61 -5.69 15.99
N THR A 335 -7.74 -5.11 14.80
CA THR A 335 -8.24 -3.75 14.59
C THR A 335 -9.64 -3.58 15.16
N HIS A 336 -10.53 -4.57 14.98
CA HIS A 336 -11.87 -4.51 15.55
C HIS A 336 -11.83 -4.45 17.09
N LEU A 337 -11.04 -5.31 17.74
CA LEU A 337 -10.89 -5.28 19.19
C LEU A 337 -10.28 -3.96 19.69
N ALA A 338 -9.27 -3.44 18.98
CA ALA A 338 -8.67 -2.14 19.29
C ALA A 338 -9.68 -0.99 19.15
N ALA A 339 -10.48 -0.98 18.08
CA ALA A 339 -11.55 0.00 17.89
C ALA A 339 -12.67 -0.15 18.93
N ALA A 340 -13.02 -1.37 19.31
CA ALA A 340 -14.02 -1.63 20.35
C ALA A 340 -13.58 -1.08 21.72
N ILE A 341 -12.28 -1.17 22.04
CA ILE A 341 -11.70 -0.50 23.22
C ILE A 341 -11.87 1.02 23.11
N ALA A 342 -11.50 1.60 21.96
CA ALA A 342 -11.62 3.04 21.73
C ALA A 342 -13.06 3.53 21.95
N ASN A 343 -14.00 2.88 21.27
CA ASN A 343 -15.43 3.20 21.33
C ASN A 343 -15.98 3.06 22.76
N ALA A 344 -15.57 2.05 23.51
CA ALA A 344 -16.01 1.87 24.89
C ALA A 344 -15.51 2.98 25.83
N ARG A 345 -14.26 3.44 25.68
CA ARG A 345 -13.72 4.54 26.50
C ARG A 345 -14.32 5.90 26.13
N ILE A 346 -14.50 6.16 24.83
CA ILE A 346 -15.14 7.40 24.36
C ILE A 346 -16.57 7.50 24.91
N LYS A 347 -17.31 6.39 24.97
CA LYS A 347 -18.66 6.34 25.59
C LYS A 347 -18.66 6.75 27.07
N VAL A 348 -17.56 6.52 27.79
CA VAL A 348 -17.39 6.90 29.21
C VAL A 348 -16.83 8.32 29.35
N GLY A 349 -16.58 9.02 28.24
CA GLY A 349 -16.13 10.41 28.22
C GLY A 349 -14.62 10.57 28.35
N GLU A 350 -13.84 9.51 28.15
CA GLU A 350 -12.38 9.60 28.19
C GLU A 350 -11.77 9.77 26.79
N PRO A 351 -10.74 10.63 26.65
CA PRO A 351 -10.07 10.84 25.39
C PRO A 351 -9.24 9.60 25.01
N VAL A 352 -9.59 8.98 23.88
CA VAL A 352 -8.78 7.94 23.25
C VAL A 352 -8.19 8.47 21.95
N TYR A 353 -6.90 8.20 21.79
CA TYR A 353 -6.21 8.50 20.56
C TYR A 353 -5.90 7.20 19.81
N PHE A 354 -6.62 6.97 18.71
CA PHE A 354 -6.46 5.81 17.84
C PHE A 354 -5.79 6.23 16.54
N VAL A 355 -4.62 5.70 16.24
CA VAL A 355 -3.89 6.06 15.03
C VAL A 355 -3.21 4.83 14.46
N THR A 356 -3.06 4.76 13.14
CA THR A 356 -2.18 3.74 12.55
C THR A 356 -0.73 4.21 12.66
N LEU A 357 0.21 3.27 12.72
CA LEU A 357 1.62 3.65 12.81
C LEU A 357 2.10 4.51 11.61
N PRO A 358 1.72 4.23 10.35
CA PRO A 358 2.02 5.11 9.22
C PRO A 358 1.45 6.52 9.38
N ASP A 359 0.17 6.64 9.76
CA ASP A 359 -0.49 7.96 9.92
C ASP A 359 0.18 8.80 11.00
N LEU A 360 0.60 8.16 12.10
CA LEU A 360 1.33 8.82 13.18
C LEU A 360 2.68 9.37 12.69
N LEU A 361 3.44 8.57 11.94
CA LEU A 361 4.74 8.99 11.43
C LEU A 361 4.58 10.16 10.46
N ASP A 362 3.57 10.13 9.61
CA ASP A 362 3.25 11.24 8.71
C ASP A 362 2.83 12.49 9.49
N TYR A 363 2.01 12.35 10.54
CA TYR A 363 1.68 13.46 11.44
C TYR A 363 2.91 14.10 12.06
N LEU A 364 3.88 13.30 12.51
CA LEU A 364 5.13 13.80 13.08
C LEU A 364 6.03 14.46 12.02
N ARG A 365 6.08 13.91 10.80
CA ARG A 365 6.86 14.49 9.69
C ARG A 365 6.38 15.88 9.28
N ARG A 366 5.09 16.18 9.40
CA ARG A 366 4.52 17.51 9.11
C ARG A 366 5.14 18.64 9.95
N SER A 367 5.78 18.33 11.07
CA SER A 367 6.48 19.35 11.88
C SER A 367 7.75 19.92 11.23
N PHE A 368 8.30 19.25 10.22
CA PHE A 368 9.45 19.73 9.45
C PHE A 368 9.05 20.72 8.34
N GLU A 369 7.76 21.03 8.21
CA GLU A 369 7.25 21.98 7.23
C GLU A 369 7.63 23.43 7.63
N PRO A 370 8.07 24.27 6.68
CA PRO A 370 8.50 25.66 6.95
C PRO A 370 7.44 26.54 7.62
N ASN A 371 6.16 26.18 7.47
CA ASN A 371 5.00 26.89 8.02
C ASN A 371 4.39 26.22 9.26
N SER A 372 5.02 25.17 9.81
CA SER A 372 4.49 24.51 11.00
C SER A 372 4.54 25.44 12.21
N ARG A 373 3.37 25.87 12.68
CA ARG A 373 3.23 26.66 13.92
C ARG A 373 3.64 25.89 15.18
N MET A 374 3.79 24.56 15.09
CA MET A 374 4.15 23.68 16.20
C MET A 374 5.42 22.89 15.88
N SER A 375 6.38 22.90 16.80
CA SER A 375 7.61 22.12 16.66
C SER A 375 7.32 20.62 16.69
N LEU A 376 8.25 19.83 16.12
CA LEU A 376 8.26 18.37 16.23
C LEU A 376 8.11 17.94 17.68
N GLU A 377 8.86 18.58 18.57
CA GLU A 377 8.85 18.27 20.00
C GLU A 377 7.46 18.46 20.61
N LYS A 378 6.76 19.55 20.28
CA LYS A 378 5.42 19.80 20.83
C LYS A 378 4.40 18.75 20.36
N ARG A 379 4.37 18.46 19.05
CA ARG A 379 3.47 17.42 18.48
C ARG A 379 3.78 16.04 19.03
N PHE A 380 5.06 15.72 19.17
CA PHE A 380 5.51 14.46 19.73
C PHE A 380 5.10 14.31 21.20
N GLN A 381 5.27 15.37 22.01
CA GLN A 381 4.83 15.37 23.40
C GLN A 381 3.32 15.21 23.53
N GLU A 382 2.51 15.81 22.65
CA GLU A 382 1.06 15.64 22.67
C GLU A 382 0.64 14.19 22.45
N VAL A 383 1.23 13.49 21.48
CA VAL A 383 0.98 12.06 21.26
C VAL A 383 1.44 11.23 22.47
N CYS A 384 2.66 11.49 22.94
CA CYS A 384 3.26 10.82 24.09
C CYS A 384 2.41 10.94 25.35
N ALA A 385 1.79 12.09 25.59
CA ALA A 385 1.04 12.41 26.81
C ALA A 385 -0.44 11.99 26.80
N THR A 386 -0.92 11.35 25.73
CA THR A 386 -2.31 10.85 25.66
C THR A 386 -2.66 9.87 26.77
N ASP A 387 -3.87 9.99 27.32
CA ASP A 387 -4.36 9.12 28.40
C ASP A 387 -4.45 7.66 27.95
N VAL A 388 -5.05 7.42 26.79
CA VAL A 388 -5.08 6.10 26.14
C VAL A 388 -4.63 6.23 24.69
N LEU A 389 -3.52 5.57 24.37
CA LEU A 389 -2.98 5.48 23.02
C LEU A 389 -3.27 4.11 22.42
N ILE A 390 -3.84 4.09 21.22
CA ILE A 390 -4.04 2.87 20.43
C ILE A 390 -3.24 3.02 19.13
N LEU A 391 -2.20 2.21 19.00
CA LEU A 391 -1.38 2.11 17.79
C LEU A 391 -1.80 0.88 16.99
N ASP A 392 -2.55 1.12 15.93
CA ASP A 392 -3.01 0.08 15.03
C ASP A 392 -1.99 -0.19 13.90
N HIS A 393 -1.94 -1.43 13.42
CA HIS A 393 -1.05 -1.88 12.35
C HIS A 393 0.43 -1.53 12.61
N PHE A 394 0.94 -1.89 13.79
CA PHE A 394 2.33 -1.69 14.16
C PHE A 394 3.25 -2.64 13.37
N ASP A 395 3.84 -2.11 12.30
CA ASP A 395 4.85 -2.77 11.48
C ASP A 395 5.99 -1.79 11.17
N LEU A 396 7.22 -2.20 11.49
CA LEU A 396 8.44 -1.43 11.30
C LEU A 396 9.41 -2.10 10.31
N SER A 397 9.00 -3.19 9.66
CA SER A 397 9.85 -3.98 8.76
C SER A 397 10.48 -3.13 7.65
N ALA A 398 9.70 -2.21 7.07
CA ALA A 398 10.14 -1.26 6.04
C ALA A 398 10.37 0.18 6.56
N ALA A 399 10.42 0.40 7.88
CA ALA A 399 10.52 1.75 8.44
C ALA A 399 11.94 2.31 8.44
N SER A 400 12.07 3.60 8.08
CA SER A 400 13.31 4.39 8.17
C SER A 400 13.90 4.44 9.58
N SER A 401 15.21 4.74 9.70
CA SER A 401 15.89 4.91 11.00
C SER A 401 15.25 6.00 11.87
N TRP A 402 14.85 7.12 11.27
CA TRP A 402 14.12 8.18 11.96
C TRP A 402 12.77 7.69 12.52
N ALA A 403 12.00 6.95 11.71
CA ALA A 403 10.73 6.39 12.15
C ALA A 403 10.92 5.42 13.32
N ARG A 404 11.92 4.54 13.23
CA ARG A 404 12.29 3.63 14.33
C ARG A 404 12.70 4.39 15.59
N GLU A 405 13.51 5.45 15.45
CA GLU A 405 13.94 6.29 16.57
C GLU A 405 12.76 6.99 17.26
N LYS A 406 11.83 7.58 16.49
CA LYS A 406 10.66 8.28 17.05
C LYS A 406 9.66 7.33 17.70
N VAL A 407 9.44 6.17 17.10
CA VAL A 407 8.61 5.13 17.71
C VAL A 407 9.28 4.61 18.98
N PHE A 408 10.60 4.43 18.98
CA PHE A 408 11.34 4.06 20.19
C PHE A 408 11.20 5.09 21.30
N GLN A 409 11.38 6.38 21.00
CA GLN A 409 11.19 7.45 21.99
C GLN A 409 9.76 7.47 22.55
N LEU A 410 8.75 7.21 21.72
CA LEU A 410 7.34 7.16 22.12
C LEU A 410 7.08 5.97 23.06
N ILE A 411 7.57 4.80 22.68
CA ILE A 411 7.46 3.58 23.48
C ILE A 411 8.18 3.75 24.81
N GLU A 412 9.42 4.25 24.83
CA GLU A 412 10.17 4.49 26.07
C GLU A 412 9.45 5.48 26.99
N TYR A 413 8.96 6.60 26.46
CA TYR A 413 8.24 7.61 27.25
C TYR A 413 7.03 7.01 27.96
N ARG A 414 6.19 6.28 27.21
CA ARG A 414 4.97 5.67 27.74
C ARG A 414 5.27 4.50 28.66
N TYR A 415 6.36 3.76 28.41
CA TYR A 415 6.83 2.66 29.25
C TYR A 415 7.24 3.17 30.64
N VAL A 416 8.09 4.20 30.69
CA VAL A 416 8.57 4.81 31.94
C VAL A 416 7.43 5.42 32.75
N ARG A 417 6.48 6.09 32.08
CA ARG A 417 5.33 6.74 32.74
C ARG A 417 4.14 5.82 32.97
N ARG A 418 4.22 4.56 32.49
CA ARG A 418 3.15 3.55 32.57
C ARG A 418 1.80 4.04 32.04
N LEU A 419 1.83 4.75 30.92
CA LEU A 419 0.62 5.25 30.27
C LEU A 419 -0.09 4.12 29.50
N PRO A 420 -1.42 3.94 29.64
CA PRO A 420 -2.17 2.89 28.97
C PRO A 420 -1.99 2.90 27.46
N THR A 421 -1.55 1.76 26.89
CA THR A 421 -1.26 1.66 25.45
C THR A 421 -1.77 0.34 24.89
N VAL A 422 -2.48 0.40 23.76
CA VAL A 422 -2.88 -0.78 22.98
C VAL A 422 -2.10 -0.79 21.68
N ILE A 423 -1.56 -1.95 21.30
CA ILE A 423 -0.82 -2.11 20.04
C ILE A 423 -1.38 -3.31 19.30
N THR A 424 -1.65 -3.16 18.00
CA THR A 424 -1.94 -4.30 17.12
C THR A 424 -0.75 -4.55 16.20
N LYS A 425 -0.30 -5.80 16.10
CA LYS A 425 0.78 -6.20 15.17
C LYS A 425 0.27 -7.27 14.20
N PRO A 426 0.36 -7.05 12.88
CA PRO A 426 0.14 -8.11 11.91
C PRO A 426 1.31 -9.11 11.94
N GLY A 427 1.01 -10.41 11.85
CA GLY A 427 2.02 -11.47 11.76
C GLY A 427 1.82 -12.62 12.74
N ASP A 428 2.66 -13.64 12.63
CA ASP A 428 2.55 -14.90 13.39
C ASP A 428 3.30 -14.89 14.72
N SER A 429 4.33 -14.04 14.84
CA SER A 429 5.18 -14.00 16.02
C SER A 429 5.52 -12.58 16.43
N PHE A 430 5.83 -12.43 17.71
CA PHE A 430 6.37 -11.20 18.27
C PHE A 430 7.89 -11.10 18.05
N VAL A 431 8.53 -12.15 17.55
CA VAL A 431 9.99 -12.30 17.36
C VAL A 431 10.51 -11.42 16.22
N ASP A 432 9.62 -10.94 15.35
CA ASP A 432 9.95 -10.07 14.21
C ASP A 432 9.88 -8.57 14.57
N LEU A 433 10.23 -8.20 15.81
CA LEU A 433 10.40 -6.80 16.20
C LEU A 433 11.89 -6.46 16.28
N ASP A 434 12.21 -5.21 15.99
CA ASP A 434 13.58 -4.71 16.15
C ASP A 434 14.06 -5.03 17.59
N PRO A 435 15.25 -5.63 17.80
CA PRO A 435 15.75 -6.05 19.12
C PRO A 435 15.68 -4.94 20.18
N VAL A 436 15.72 -3.70 19.73
CA VAL A 436 15.60 -2.50 20.56
C VAL A 436 14.26 -2.44 21.33
N PHE A 437 13.16 -2.97 20.76
CA PHE A 437 11.85 -2.98 21.40
C PHE A 437 11.55 -4.24 22.22
N GLU A 438 12.25 -5.33 21.94
CA GLU A 438 11.98 -6.66 22.49
C GLU A 438 11.96 -6.63 24.02
N SER A 439 12.98 -6.01 24.63
CA SER A 439 13.09 -5.92 26.09
C SER A 439 11.92 -5.21 26.80
N ARG A 440 11.22 -4.30 26.12
CA ARG A 440 10.12 -3.49 26.70
C ARG A 440 8.81 -4.23 26.61
N PHE A 441 8.59 -4.82 25.45
CA PHE A 441 7.38 -5.57 25.18
C PHE A 441 7.36 -6.96 25.81
N SER A 442 8.54 -7.52 26.15
CA SER A 442 8.67 -8.74 26.94
C SER A 442 8.49 -8.55 28.45
N ASP A 443 8.38 -7.31 28.96
CA ASP A 443 8.10 -7.09 30.39
C ASP A 443 6.66 -7.48 30.73
N SER A 444 6.47 -8.69 31.23
CA SER A 444 5.16 -9.27 31.60
C SER A 444 4.45 -8.54 32.74
N ARG A 445 5.13 -7.64 33.46
CA ARG A 445 4.51 -6.82 34.51
C ARG A 445 3.74 -5.64 33.93
N LEU A 446 4.12 -5.20 32.73
CA LEU A 446 3.53 -4.06 32.02
C LEU A 446 2.78 -4.52 30.77
N CYS A 447 3.37 -5.39 29.96
CA CYS A 447 2.83 -5.80 28.66
C CYS A 447 2.10 -7.14 28.75
N ARG A 448 0.82 -7.14 28.36
CA ARG A 448 0.03 -8.34 28.14
C ARG A 448 -0.07 -8.62 26.65
N VAL A 449 0.75 -9.56 26.17
CA VAL A 449 0.74 -10.00 24.77
C VAL A 449 -0.27 -11.12 24.58
N ILE A 450 -1.15 -10.98 23.58
CA ILE A 450 -2.15 -11.98 23.22
C ILE A 450 -2.02 -12.31 21.74
N HIS A 451 -1.76 -13.59 21.47
CA HIS A 451 -1.74 -14.14 20.12
C HIS A 451 -3.15 -14.61 19.73
N ILE A 452 -3.66 -14.05 18.64
CA ILE A 452 -4.90 -14.47 18.00
C ILE A 452 -4.54 -15.44 16.88
N SER A 453 -4.71 -16.72 17.17
CA SER A 453 -4.35 -17.81 16.27
C SER A 453 -5.32 -17.89 15.10
N THR A 454 -4.82 -17.97 13.87
CA THR A 454 -5.55 -18.60 12.76
C THR A 454 -5.25 -20.10 12.75
N PRO A 455 -6.17 -20.98 12.29
CA PRO A 455 -5.83 -22.38 12.10
C PRO A 455 -4.62 -22.49 11.15
N GLU A 456 -3.61 -23.27 11.55
CA GLU A 456 -2.66 -23.84 10.61
C GLU A 456 -3.48 -24.62 9.59
N ARG A 457 -3.50 -24.18 8.32
CA ARG A 457 -3.73 -25.14 7.25
C ARG A 457 -2.55 -26.12 7.33
N LYS A 458 -2.78 -27.31 7.89
CA LYS A 458 -1.99 -28.50 7.53
C LYS A 458 -2.29 -28.84 6.07
N GLY A 459 -1.89 -27.97 5.16
CA GLY A 459 -1.57 -28.37 3.80
C GLY A 459 -0.25 -29.13 3.92
N LYS A 460 -0.27 -30.42 3.61
CA LYS A 460 0.95 -31.20 3.42
C LYS A 460 1.95 -30.34 2.64
N SER A 461 3.13 -30.14 3.22
CA SER A 461 4.33 -29.91 2.43
C SER A 461 4.39 -31.05 1.41
N ILE A 462 4.02 -30.78 0.15
CA ILE A 462 4.45 -31.59 -0.98
C ILE A 462 5.82 -31.03 -1.35
N LEU A 463 6.79 -31.26 -0.47
CA LEU A 463 8.23 -31.29 -0.74
C LEU A 463 8.86 -32.16 0.35
N THR A 464 8.41 -33.43 0.44
CA THR A 464 9.28 -34.51 0.90
C THR A 464 10.08 -34.95 -0.33
N PHE A 465 11.33 -34.53 -0.40
CA PHE A 465 12.31 -35.25 -1.22
C PHE A 465 12.45 -36.64 -0.60
N ASP A 466 11.98 -37.66 -1.33
CA ASP A 466 12.28 -39.06 -1.07
C ASP A 466 13.78 -39.30 -1.34
N GLU A 467 14.63 -39.06 -0.34
CA GLU A 467 15.97 -39.64 -0.28
C GLU A 467 15.87 -41.08 0.23
N ASN A 468 15.27 -41.97 -0.55
CA ASN A 468 15.47 -43.42 -0.42
C ASN A 468 15.01 -44.14 -1.69
N ASN A 469 15.69 -43.88 -2.80
CA ASN A 469 15.75 -44.84 -3.89
C ASN A 469 16.96 -44.61 -4.79
N ARG A 470 18.12 -45.12 -4.37
CA ARG A 470 19.18 -45.58 -5.28
C ARG A 470 20.03 -46.63 -4.57
N LYS A 471 19.96 -47.84 -5.11
CA LYS A 471 21.04 -48.83 -5.06
C LYS A 471 22.34 -48.25 -5.58
#